data_AF-J4KRU3-F1
#
_entry.id   AF-J4KRU3-F1
#
_cell.length_a   1.000
_cell.length_b   1.000
_cell.length_c   1.000
_cell.angle_alpha   90.00
_cell.angle_beta   90.00
_cell.angle_gamma   90.00
#
_symmetry.space_group_name_H-M   'P 1'
#
loop_
_entity.id
_entity.type
_entity.pdbx_description
1 polymer ?
#
loop_
_entity_poly.entity_id
_entity_poly.type
_entity_poly.pdbx_seq_one_letter_code
_entity_poly.pdbx_strand_id
1 'polypeptide(L)' 'MSKELAELRKKNMQQLDAELISVRESQFGLRIKHKTGQLNETSELMKMRKKIAQIKTVMNEIKTKGGE' A
#
# COMPACT_ATOMS: atom_id res chain seq x y z
N MET A 1 8.19 -8.29 6.46
CA MET A 1 7.27 -7.28 7.03
C MET A 1 8.00 -6.06 7.60
N SER A 2 9.14 -6.17 8.30
CA SER A 2 9.82 -5.02 8.93
C SER A 2 10.59 -4.11 7.96
N LYS A 3 11.12 -4.63 6.85
CA LYS A 3 11.91 -3.86 5.88
C LYS A 3 11.08 -2.82 5.10
N GLU A 4 9.91 -3.22 4.59
CA GLU A 4 9.04 -2.33 3.80
C GLU A 4 8.57 -1.12 4.63
N LEU A 5 8.27 -1.30 5.92
CA LEU A 5 7.82 -0.19 6.78
C LEU A 5 8.92 0.85 7.03
N ALA A 6 10.16 0.38 7.21
CA ALA A 6 11.31 1.25 7.38
C ALA A 6 11.64 2.03 6.10
N GLU A 7 11.43 1.43 4.93
CA GLU A 7 11.61 2.09 3.63
C GLU A 7 10.50 3.11 3.37
N LEU A 8 9.24 2.82 3.71
CA LEU A 8 8.13 3.75 3.57
C LEU A 8 8.33 5.01 4.43
N ARG A 9 8.88 4.87 5.65
CA ARG A 9 9.18 6.02 6.52
C ARG A 9 10.30 6.93 6.01
N LYS A 10 11.15 6.45 5.10
CA LYS A 10 12.23 7.23 4.48
C LYS A 10 11.77 7.99 3.22
N LYS A 11 10.58 7.68 2.69
CA LYS A 11 10.03 8.30 1.48
C LYS A 11 9.30 9.59 1.80
N ASN A 12 9.31 10.52 0.84
CA ASN A 12 8.56 11.78 0.96
C ASN A 12 7.05 11.59 0.75
N MET A 13 6.23 12.52 1.23
CA MET A 13 4.77 12.47 1.07
C MET A 13 4.33 12.27 -0.39
N GLN A 14 4.95 12.99 -1.33
CA GLN A 14 4.65 12.84 -2.76
C GLN A 14 5.00 11.45 -3.31
N GLN A 15 6.08 10.85 -2.82
CA GLN A 15 6.48 9.48 -3.21
C GLN A 15 5.52 8.45 -2.62
N LEU A 16 5.06 8.65 -1.38
CA LEU A 16 4.05 7.80 -0.74
C LEU A 16 2.71 7.86 -1.48
N ASP A 17 2.29 9.04 -1.94
CA ASP A 17 1.08 9.19 -2.76
C ASP A 17 1.20 8.48 -4.11
N ALA A 18 2.34 8.63 -4.80
CA ALA A 18 2.59 7.92 -6.06
C ALA A 18 2.59 6.39 -5.86
N GLU A 19 3.21 5.91 -4.80
CA GLU A 19 3.24 4.49 -4.47
C GLU A 19 1.85 3.97 -4.07
N LEU A 20 1.04 4.77 -3.37
CA LEU A 20 -0.34 4.43 -3.05
C LEU A 20 -1.19 4.24 -4.30
N ILE A 21 -1.01 5.08 -5.32
CA ILE A 21 -1.72 4.96 -6.60
C ILE A 21 -1.31 3.67 -7.32
N SER A 22 -0.01 3.42 -7.45
CA SER A 22 0.52 2.21 -8.08
C SER A 22 0.02 0.93 -7.42
N VAL A 23 0.00 0.88 -6.08
CA VAL A 23 -0.51 -0.27 -5.33
C VAL A 23 -2.03 -0.44 -5.51
N ARG A 24 -2.79 0.64 -5.65
CA ARG A 24 -4.23 0.58 -5.92
C ARG A 24 -4.56 0.05 -7.32
N GLU A 25 -3.79 0.44 -8.34
CA GLU A 25 -3.93 -0.10 -9.69
C GLU A 25 -3.65 -1.61 -9.71
N SER A 26 -2.58 -2.01 -9.02
CA SER A 26 -2.22 -3.43 -8.85
C SER A 26 -3.33 -4.22 -8.12
N GLN A 27 -3.89 -3.64 -7.06
CA GLN A 27 -5.03 -4.21 -6.34
C GLN A 27 -6.27 -4.35 -7.24
N PHE A 28 -6.53 -3.37 -8.12
CA PHE A 28 -7.66 -3.42 -9.04
C PHE A 28 -7.52 -4.56 -10.04
N GLY A 29 -6.34 -4.74 -10.63
CA GLY A 29 -6.04 -5.88 -11.50
C GLY A 29 -6.25 -7.23 -10.79
N LEU A 30 -5.77 -7.36 -9.55
CA LEU A 30 -5.99 -8.57 -8.74
C LEU A 30 -7.47 -8.79 -8.40
N ARG A 31 -8.24 -7.73 -8.15
CA ARG A 31 -9.70 -7.84 -7.92
C ARG A 31 -10.43 -8.32 -9.18
N ILE A 32 -10.03 -7.87 -10.36
CA ILE A 32 -10.59 -8.35 -11.62
C ILE A 32 -10.28 -9.83 -11.78
N LYS A 33 -9.00 -10.23 -11.65
CA LYS A 33 -8.59 -11.64 -11.73
C LYS A 33 -9.33 -12.53 -10.72
N HIS A 34 -9.57 -12.02 -9.51
CA HIS A 34 -10.35 -12.71 -8.48
C HIS A 34 -11.81 -12.87 -8.89
N LYS A 35 -12.40 -11.83 -9.50
CA LYS A 35 -13.79 -11.87 -9.98
C LYS A 35 -13.98 -12.76 -11.20
N THR A 36 -12.97 -12.88 -12.07
CA THR A 36 -12.99 -13.81 -13.22
C THR A 36 -12.67 -15.26 -12.84
N GLY A 37 -12.36 -15.53 -11.57
CA GLY A 37 -12.01 -16.88 -11.10
C GLY A 37 -10.63 -17.36 -11.54
N GLN A 38 -9.80 -16.49 -12.10
CA GLN A 38 -8.46 -16.82 -12.61
C GLN A 38 -7.34 -16.51 -11.60
N LEU A 39 -7.69 -16.10 -10.37
CA LEU A 39 -6.71 -15.77 -9.34
C LEU A 39 -6.34 -17.01 -8.53
N ASN A 40 -5.10 -17.48 -8.73
CA ASN A 40 -4.56 -18.65 -8.03
C ASN A 40 -4.22 -18.36 -6.55
N GLU A 41 -3.72 -17.15 -6.24
CA GLU A 41 -3.30 -16.80 -4.87
C GLU A 41 -4.13 -15.63 -4.30
N THR A 42 -5.20 -15.96 -3.56
CA THR A 42 -6.05 -14.97 -2.87
C THR A 42 -5.30 -14.23 -1.74
N SER A 43 -4.20 -14.80 -1.24
CA SER A 43 -3.31 -14.18 -0.25
C SER A 43 -2.70 -12.87 -0.77
N GLU A 44 -2.50 -12.71 -2.08
CA GLU A 44 -1.98 -11.47 -2.67
C GLU A 44 -2.91 -10.28 -2.45
N LEU A 45 -4.23 -10.48 -2.49
CA LEU A 45 -5.20 -9.44 -2.17
C LEU A 45 -5.07 -8.97 -0.72
N MET A 46 -4.82 -9.90 0.22
CA MET A 46 -4.58 -9.55 1.62
C MET A 46 -3.26 -8.78 1.78
N LYS A 47 -2.19 -9.22 1.11
CA LYS A 47 -0.88 -8.53 1.11
C LYS A 47 -1.01 -7.10 0.58
N MET A 48 -1.70 -6.90 -0.54
CA MET A 48 -1.94 -5.56 -1.11
C MET A 48 -2.77 -4.66 -0.20
N ARG A 49 -3.83 -5.18 0.43
CA ARG A 49 -4.61 -4.41 1.42
C ARG A 49 -3.75 -3.96 2.60
N LYS A 50 -2.89 -4.84 3.13
CA LYS A 50 -1.97 -4.51 4.22
C LYS A 50 -0.96 -3.44 3.80
N LYS A 51 -0.43 -3.52 2.58
CA LYS A 51 0.51 -2.52 2.04
C LYS A 51 -0.12 -1.13 1.94
N ILE A 52 -1.36 -1.04 1.46
CA ILE A 52 -2.14 0.22 1.43
C ILE A 52 -2.31 0.79 2.84
N ALA A 53 -2.67 -0.05 3.81
CA ALA A 53 -2.85 0.38 5.19
C ALA A 53 -1.55 0.94 5.77
N GLN A 54 -0.42 0.26 5.55
CA GLN A 54 0.90 0.71 6.02
C GLN A 54 1.30 2.07 5.43
N ILE A 55 1.11 2.27 4.12
CA ILE A 55 1.39 3.55 3.46
C ILE A 55 0.57 4.67 4.11
N LYS A 56 -0.75 4.45 4.28
CA LYS A 56 -1.63 5.42 4.93
C LYS A 56 -1.22 5.71 6.37
N THR A 57 -0.82 4.70 7.13
CA THR A 57 -0.34 4.88 8.51
C THR A 57 0.90 5.76 8.54
N VAL A 58 1.90 5.49 7.69
CA VAL A 58 3.12 6.31 7.61
C VAL A 58 2.81 7.74 7.18
N MET A 59 1.93 7.94 6.19
CA MET A 59 1.49 9.28 5.80
C MET A 59 0.84 10.03 6.97
N ASN A 60 0.04 9.33 7.78
CA ASN A 60 -0.57 9.93 8.97
C ASN A 60 0.47 10.24 10.05
N GLU A 61 1.42 9.33 10.31
CA GLU A 61 2.54 9.55 11.25
C GLU A 61 3.36 10.79 10.87
N ILE A 62 3.65 10.99 9.57
CA ILE A 62 4.36 12.17 9.06
C ILE A 62 3.54 13.44 9.28
N LYS A 63 2.24 13.41 8.95
CA LYS A 63 1.34 14.56 9.17
C LYS A 63 1.23 14.94 10.64
N THR A 64 1.11 13.97 11.54
CA THR A 64 1.02 14.23 12.98
C THR A 64 2.32 14.77 13.57
N LYS A 65 3.48 14.33 13.05
CA LYS A 65 4.80 14.82 13.51
C LYS A 65 5.15 16.22 13.00
N GLY A 66 4.61 16.63 11.85
CA GLY A 66 4.79 17.99 11.33
C GLY A 66 3.83 19.03 11.90
N GLY A 67 2.98 18.64 12.86
CA GLY A 67 1.99 19.49 13.52
C GLY A 67 2.38 19.97 14.92
N GLU A 68 3.66 19.84 15.29
CA GLU A 68 4.27 20.51 16.46
C GLU A 68 5.06 21.75 16.03
#